data_AF-A0A238BQ58-F1
#
_entry.id   AF-A0A238BQ58-F1
#
_cell.length_a   1.000
_cell.length_b   1.000
_cell.length_c   1.000
_cell.angle_alpha   90.00
_cell.angle_beta   90.00
_cell.angle_gamma   90.00
#
_symmetry.space_group_name_H-M   'P 1'
#
loop_
_entity.id
_entity.type
_entity.pdbx_description
1 polymer ?
#
loop_
_entity_poly.entity_id
_entity_poly.type
_entity_poly.pdbx_seq_one_letter_code
_entity_poly.pdbx_strand_id
1 'polypeptide(L)'
;MQFCRSKFKAMRYAAVDASTSEIVVALSDIDETRSTDNVPIGNLLRAVSIKYVNQTIFKHPAMQLLVHESHSIFCRAQHNAKVLTLTVPDVLSYSLQYRSIIRSTLSMIPVSEFEIKESLATAELIWSLIEAIFIKTHDSSIVVDLMTWARLCLAHTPYVDEISNLLRSSKIKRLNKQHFWHQITYFVLSGMFNNAVTFLETYGNLCDDDAVQCLAKVLSEVKMDLLNDENTALDFISVQKKVRNMCTSGFFQSNTEAEKIAMIIAGDIPTIVSVSAQLDNWFELVPSYLLFVQPCATLSQLKDVVKECLKIFGISKCNGIDAVICELFSLDALRALHRISTSSTNWWFPAHLADLLQKADERITSAYGMDIRQHLIIEYGSSLFSEPGLWQVGFDYLREAGKEGLNHLELLIAEVPLDNETVATKICSLCDEVGFDQTRKDIARTMAYRLLRAERWGSALSWAIRSRDIETVSTVADQVISRCPSDQFSSITVVEHFTEVMLLSSSFVFLHRYYKFRKLLESNQKVKAAELLVELIISDLVPRKFDVILLSDLISLLSDEDEIIISKDGTEQLLEHLIQYEADGPFEHNFDAWKMRLRTVRYLLLQNLACTISSSAS
;
A
#
# COMPACT_ATOMS: atom_id res chain seq x y z
N MET A 1 -7.65 -26.70 -29.17
CA MET A 1 -7.89 -25.95 -30.43
C MET A 1 -9.22 -26.38 -31.02
N GLN A 2 -10.24 -25.51 -30.99
CA GLN A 2 -11.46 -25.70 -31.77
C GLN A 2 -11.69 -24.40 -32.54
N PHE A 3 -11.67 -24.49 -33.87
CA PHE A 3 -11.70 -23.33 -34.76
C PHE A 3 -13.11 -23.07 -35.26
N CYS A 4 -13.58 -21.82 -35.14
CA CYS A 4 -14.71 -21.31 -35.90
C CYS A 4 -14.23 -20.09 -36.69
N ARG A 5 -14.23 -20.18 -38.02
CA ARG A 5 -13.70 -19.14 -38.93
C ARG A 5 -14.80 -18.13 -39.29
N SER A 6 -14.52 -16.84 -39.12
CA SER A 6 -15.17 -15.77 -39.89
C SER A 6 -14.10 -14.83 -40.45
N LYS A 7 -14.32 -14.35 -41.68
CA LYS A 7 -13.35 -13.67 -42.55
C LYS A 7 -12.98 -12.26 -42.05
N PHE A 8 -11.69 -11.93 -42.16
CA PHE A 8 -11.03 -10.63 -41.95
C PHE A 8 -11.21 -9.99 -40.55
N LYS A 9 -10.42 -10.46 -39.60
CA LYS A 9 -10.12 -9.77 -38.34
C LYS A 9 -8.69 -10.15 -37.94
N ALA A 10 -7.86 -9.18 -37.56
CA ALA A 10 -6.60 -9.45 -36.87
C ALA A 10 -6.86 -10.54 -35.81
N MET A 11 -6.14 -11.66 -35.89
CA MET A 11 -6.30 -12.71 -34.90
C MET A 11 -5.58 -12.27 -33.64
N ARG A 12 -6.33 -12.19 -32.54
CA ARG A 12 -5.80 -11.95 -31.20
C ARG A 12 -5.23 -13.25 -30.66
N TYR A 13 -3.97 -13.22 -30.29
CA TYR A 13 -3.28 -14.33 -29.66
C TYR A 13 -2.93 -13.96 -28.22
N ALA A 14 -3.15 -14.89 -27.30
CA ALA A 14 -2.62 -14.82 -25.96
C ALA A 14 -1.43 -15.77 -25.87
N ALA A 15 -0.25 -15.23 -25.59
CA ALA A 15 0.92 -16.00 -25.16
C ALA A 15 0.94 -16.01 -23.63
N VAL A 16 1.17 -17.19 -23.05
CA VAL A 16 1.33 -17.35 -21.60
C VAL A 16 2.68 -17.98 -21.36
N ASP A 17 3.50 -17.32 -20.55
CA ASP A 17 4.72 -17.90 -19.99
C ASP A 17 4.56 -17.96 -18.47
N ALA A 18 4.96 -19.08 -17.87
CA ALA A 18 4.81 -19.32 -16.45
C ALA A 18 6.13 -19.81 -15.88
N SER A 19 6.75 -18.97 -15.06
CA SER A 19 7.87 -19.32 -14.19
C SER A 19 7.38 -19.61 -12.77
N THR A 20 8.28 -20.07 -11.90
CA THR A 20 7.97 -20.35 -10.48
C THR A 20 7.51 -19.11 -9.70
N SER A 21 7.78 -17.90 -10.18
CA SER A 21 7.52 -16.63 -9.47
C SER A 21 6.70 -15.62 -10.28
N GLU A 22 6.38 -15.91 -11.54
CA GLU A 22 5.75 -14.96 -12.45
C GLU A 22 4.99 -15.68 -13.56
N ILE A 23 3.74 -15.28 -13.80
CA ILE A 23 2.94 -15.68 -14.97
C ILE A 23 2.77 -14.45 -15.85
N VAL A 24 3.35 -14.46 -17.04
CA VAL A 24 3.19 -13.40 -18.03
C VAL A 24 2.13 -13.81 -19.04
N VAL A 25 1.08 -13.01 -19.17
CA VAL A 25 0.05 -13.13 -20.20
C VAL A 25 0.18 -11.96 -21.15
N ALA A 26 0.62 -12.22 -22.38
CA ALA A 26 0.77 -11.22 -23.43
C ALA A 26 -0.32 -11.41 -24.51
N LEU A 27 -1.11 -10.37 -24.76
CA LEU A 27 -2.08 -10.29 -25.84
C LEU A 27 -1.45 -9.55 -27.02
N SER A 28 -1.46 -10.17 -28.18
CA SER A 28 -0.92 -9.58 -29.41
C SER A 28 -1.90 -9.73 -30.58
N ASP A 29 -1.98 -8.72 -31.43
CA ASP A 29 -2.60 -8.82 -32.76
C ASP A 29 -1.54 -9.30 -33.75
N ILE A 30 -1.73 -10.47 -34.34
CA ILE A 30 -0.78 -11.02 -35.33
C ILE A 30 -1.32 -10.73 -36.72
N ASP A 31 -0.50 -10.08 -37.55
CA ASP A 31 -0.77 -9.90 -38.97
C ASP A 31 -0.40 -11.20 -39.71
N GLU A 32 -1.32 -11.74 -40.51
CA GLU A 32 -1.15 -13.02 -41.23
C GLU A 32 -0.08 -12.99 -42.34
N THR A 33 0.76 -11.96 -42.43
CA THR A 33 1.88 -11.93 -43.38
C THR A 33 2.99 -12.86 -42.89
N ARG A 34 2.98 -14.10 -43.42
CA ARG A 34 3.98 -15.14 -43.16
C ARG A 34 5.41 -14.59 -43.32
N SER A 35 6.10 -14.42 -42.20
CA SER A 35 7.56 -14.33 -42.13
C SER A 35 8.18 -15.68 -42.50
N THR A 36 9.35 -15.65 -43.15
CA THR A 36 10.05 -16.81 -43.72
C THR A 36 10.45 -17.89 -42.70
N ASP A 37 10.36 -17.61 -41.40
CA ASP A 37 10.83 -18.48 -40.32
C ASP A 37 9.71 -19.11 -39.45
N ASN A 38 8.44 -19.13 -39.90
CA ASN A 38 7.30 -19.65 -39.12
C ASN A 38 7.10 -19.02 -37.72
N VAL A 39 7.82 -17.96 -37.38
CA VAL A 39 7.59 -17.16 -36.17
C VAL A 39 6.56 -16.08 -36.51
N PRO A 40 5.36 -16.11 -35.91
CA PRO A 40 4.35 -15.10 -36.17
C PRO A 40 4.78 -13.75 -35.57
N ILE A 41 4.73 -12.68 -36.37
CA ILE A 41 5.07 -11.32 -35.98
C ILE A 41 3.75 -10.58 -35.73
N GLY A 42 3.62 -9.94 -34.57
CA GLY A 42 2.41 -9.21 -34.19
C GLY A 42 2.70 -8.03 -33.28
N ASN A 43 1.74 -7.11 -33.19
CA ASN A 43 1.80 -5.97 -32.29
C ASN A 43 1.29 -6.38 -30.91
N LEU A 44 2.11 -6.19 -29.87
CA LEU A 44 1.72 -6.39 -28.48
C LEU A 44 0.63 -5.36 -28.11
N LEU A 45 -0.55 -5.84 -27.76
CA LEU A 45 -1.65 -5.00 -27.29
C LEU A 45 -1.52 -4.71 -25.80
N ARG A 46 -1.31 -5.75 -25.00
CA ARG A 46 -1.23 -5.66 -23.53
C ARG A 46 -0.50 -6.87 -22.98
N ALA A 47 0.42 -6.66 -22.05
CA ALA A 47 0.98 -7.73 -21.24
C ALA A 47 0.56 -7.52 -19.78
N VAL A 48 0.21 -8.61 -19.11
CA VAL A 48 -0.06 -8.63 -17.67
C VAL A 48 0.92 -9.64 -17.07
N SER A 49 1.77 -9.17 -16.17
CA SER A 49 2.62 -10.02 -15.36
C SER A 49 1.95 -10.22 -14.00
N ILE A 50 1.68 -11.47 -13.64
CA ILE A 50 1.17 -11.87 -12.34
C ILE A 50 2.35 -12.46 -11.58
N LYS A 51 3.01 -11.66 -10.75
CA LYS A 51 4.06 -12.18 -9.86
C LYS A 51 3.46 -12.88 -8.66
N TYR A 52 3.94 -14.10 -8.40
CA TYR A 52 3.76 -14.74 -7.11
C TYR A 52 4.75 -14.11 -6.13
N VAL A 53 4.41 -12.92 -5.66
CA VAL A 53 5.22 -12.16 -4.71
C VAL A 53 5.18 -12.88 -3.37
N ASN A 54 6.34 -13.11 -2.75
CA ASN A 54 6.41 -13.70 -1.41
C ASN A 54 5.93 -12.66 -0.38
N GLN A 55 4.62 -12.57 -0.18
CA GLN A 55 3.99 -11.59 0.71
C GLN A 55 4.38 -11.77 2.20
N THR A 56 5.06 -12.86 2.55
CA THR A 56 5.51 -13.11 3.94
C THR A 56 6.45 -12.03 4.47
N ILE A 57 7.15 -11.29 3.60
CA ILE A 57 8.06 -10.22 4.02
C ILE A 57 7.35 -9.13 4.84
N PHE A 58 6.10 -8.80 4.51
CA PHE A 58 5.31 -7.80 5.24
C PHE A 58 4.68 -8.32 6.54
N LYS A 59 4.91 -9.59 6.90
CA LYS A 59 4.59 -10.11 8.24
C LYS A 59 5.69 -9.77 9.25
N HIS A 60 6.88 -9.42 8.78
CA HIS A 60 7.99 -9.02 9.66
C HIS A 60 7.69 -7.64 10.28
N PRO A 61 7.80 -7.48 11.62
CA PRO A 61 7.43 -6.23 12.30
C PRO A 61 8.17 -4.98 11.78
N ALA A 62 9.47 -5.10 11.48
CA ALA A 62 10.23 -3.98 10.93
C ALA A 62 9.75 -3.58 9.53
N MET A 63 9.30 -4.56 8.72
CA MET A 63 8.75 -4.28 7.39
C MET A 63 7.36 -3.65 7.48
N GLN A 64 6.54 -4.00 8.47
CA GLN A 64 5.27 -3.32 8.73
C GLN A 64 5.49 -1.86 9.12
N LEU A 65 6.49 -1.59 9.97
CA LEU A 65 6.85 -0.21 10.31
C LEU A 65 7.30 0.57 9.06
N LEU A 66 8.16 -0.04 8.22
CA LEU A 66 8.56 0.55 6.94
C LEU A 66 7.34 0.89 6.08
N VAL A 67 6.37 -0.02 5.94
CA VAL A 67 5.14 0.21 5.16
C VAL A 67 4.33 1.39 5.73
N HIS A 68 4.15 1.47 7.05
CA HIS A 68 3.37 2.56 7.66
C HIS A 68 4.07 3.92 7.57
N GLU A 69 5.38 3.98 7.80
CA GLU A 69 6.14 5.23 7.70
C GLU A 69 6.25 5.70 6.24
N SER A 70 6.52 4.78 5.30
CA SER A 70 6.54 5.08 3.86
C SER A 70 5.16 5.52 3.33
N HIS A 71 4.07 4.92 3.83
CA HIS A 71 2.71 5.34 3.51
C HIS A 71 2.43 6.80 3.93
N SER A 72 2.86 7.18 5.13
CA SER A 72 2.72 8.58 5.60
C SER A 72 3.45 9.57 4.68
N ILE A 73 4.68 9.21 4.25
CA ILE A 73 5.45 10.01 3.30
C ILE A 73 4.73 10.10 1.95
N PHE A 74 4.28 8.96 1.43
CA PHE A 74 3.57 8.86 0.15
C PHE A 74 2.31 9.74 0.15
N CYS A 75 1.42 9.59 1.12
CA CYS A 75 0.18 10.35 1.20
C CYS A 75 0.42 11.86 1.26
N ARG A 76 1.41 12.29 2.04
CA ARG A 76 1.80 13.71 2.09
C ARG A 76 2.37 14.19 0.77
N ALA A 77 3.18 13.37 0.09
CA ALA A 77 3.73 13.71 -1.23
C ALA A 77 2.62 13.81 -2.30
N GLN A 78 1.62 12.92 -2.29
CA GLN A 78 0.45 13.01 -3.19
C GLN A 78 -0.37 14.26 -2.91
N HIS A 79 -0.69 14.53 -1.65
CA HIS A 79 -1.46 15.70 -1.26
C HIS A 79 -0.77 16.99 -1.72
N ASN A 80 0.52 17.12 -1.44
CA ASN A 80 1.29 18.30 -1.82
C ASN A 80 1.38 18.43 -3.35
N ALA A 81 1.62 17.35 -4.10
CA ALA A 81 1.64 17.40 -5.56
C ALA A 81 0.32 17.84 -6.20
N LYS A 82 -0.83 17.61 -5.54
CA LYS A 82 -2.16 18.07 -6.01
C LYS A 82 -2.42 19.54 -5.71
N VAL A 83 -1.82 20.08 -4.64
CA VAL A 83 -2.07 21.45 -4.17
C VAL A 83 -1.05 22.44 -4.75
N LEU A 84 0.18 22.00 -4.97
CA LEU A 84 1.30 22.85 -5.34
C LEU A 84 2.26 22.12 -6.29
N THR A 85 2.97 22.90 -7.11
CA THR A 85 4.04 22.38 -7.98
C THR A 85 5.26 22.08 -7.12
N LEU A 86 5.62 20.81 -6.99
CA LEU A 86 6.78 20.38 -6.22
C LEU A 86 8.07 20.88 -6.88
N THR A 87 8.95 21.48 -6.07
CA THR A 87 10.29 21.87 -6.49
C THR A 87 11.28 20.74 -6.26
N VAL A 88 12.46 20.81 -6.88
CA VAL A 88 13.53 19.82 -6.68
C VAL A 88 13.89 19.62 -5.19
N PRO A 89 14.06 20.67 -4.36
CA PRO A 89 14.25 20.52 -2.92
C PRO A 89 13.13 19.76 -2.20
N ASP A 90 11.88 19.94 -2.61
CA ASP A 90 10.74 19.24 -2.02
C ASP A 90 10.82 17.73 -2.31
N VAL A 91 11.11 17.36 -3.55
CA VAL A 91 11.29 15.96 -3.96
C VAL A 91 12.49 15.33 -3.24
N LEU A 92 13.60 16.06 -3.15
CA LEU A 92 14.79 15.61 -2.41
C LEU A 92 14.48 15.40 -0.91
N SER A 93 13.69 16.27 -0.30
CA SER A 93 13.24 16.11 1.09
C SER A 93 12.45 14.82 1.30
N TYR A 94 11.57 14.45 0.37
CA TYR A 94 10.88 13.16 0.43
C TYR A 94 11.85 11.98 0.21
N SER A 95 12.78 12.08 -0.73
CA SER A 95 13.83 11.07 -0.96
C SER A 95 14.63 10.78 0.31
N LEU A 96 15.08 11.83 1.00
CA LEU A 96 15.87 11.71 2.23
C LEU A 96 15.06 11.06 3.36
N GLN A 97 13.75 11.35 3.45
CA GLN A 97 12.86 10.69 4.40
C GLN A 97 12.73 9.20 4.09
N TYR A 98 12.52 8.82 2.82
CA TYR A 98 12.51 7.40 2.42
C TYR A 98 13.83 6.69 2.77
N ARG A 99 14.98 7.32 2.52
CA ARG A 99 16.28 6.74 2.92
C ARG A 99 16.45 6.63 4.43
N SER A 100 15.93 7.59 5.19
CA SER A 100 15.95 7.55 6.65
C SER A 100 15.17 6.37 7.20
N ILE A 101 13.98 6.09 6.66
CA ILE A 101 13.16 4.95 7.11
C ILE A 101 13.78 3.61 6.69
N ILE A 102 14.43 3.52 5.52
CA ILE A 102 15.16 2.32 5.10
C ILE A 102 16.28 2.01 6.11
N ARG A 103 17.09 3.01 6.46
CA ARG A 103 18.19 2.86 7.43
C ARG A 103 17.71 2.49 8.82
N SER A 104 16.65 3.15 9.28
CA SER A 104 15.99 2.82 10.54
C SER A 104 15.58 1.34 10.55
N THR A 105 14.93 0.89 9.47
CA THR A 105 14.50 -0.51 9.30
C THR A 105 15.69 -1.48 9.25
N LEU A 106 16.75 -1.16 8.51
CA LEU A 106 17.98 -1.96 8.44
C LEU A 106 18.66 -2.15 9.81
N SER A 107 18.56 -1.15 10.68
CA SER A 107 19.10 -1.21 12.05
C SER A 107 18.29 -2.14 12.97
N MET A 108 17.00 -2.30 12.70
CA MET A 108 16.11 -3.16 13.47
C MET A 108 16.19 -4.64 13.04
N ILE A 109 16.58 -4.91 11.80
CA ILE A 109 16.64 -6.28 11.26
C ILE A 109 17.91 -6.99 11.75
N PRO A 110 17.78 -8.17 12.40
CA PRO A 110 18.92 -8.91 12.92
C PRO A 110 19.79 -9.46 11.78
N VAL A 111 21.08 -9.67 12.06
CA VAL A 111 22.05 -10.18 11.07
C VAL A 111 21.68 -11.59 10.56
N SER A 112 20.92 -12.36 11.33
CA SER A 112 20.42 -13.68 10.92
C SER A 112 19.44 -13.63 9.74
N GLU A 113 18.76 -12.50 9.52
CA GLU A 113 17.79 -12.31 8.43
C GLU A 113 18.47 -11.66 7.22
N PHE A 114 19.48 -12.35 6.69
CA PHE A 114 20.37 -11.83 5.65
C PHE A 114 19.61 -11.39 4.39
N GLU A 115 18.64 -12.16 3.91
CA GLU A 115 17.91 -11.87 2.67
C GLU A 115 17.15 -10.54 2.72
N ILE A 116 16.43 -10.24 3.82
CA ILE A 116 15.69 -8.99 3.98
C ILE A 116 16.68 -7.82 4.09
N LYS A 117 17.76 -8.01 4.85
CA LYS A 117 18.79 -6.99 5.06
C LYS A 117 19.53 -6.65 3.77
N GLU A 118 19.92 -7.66 3.00
CA GLU A 118 20.55 -7.50 1.68
C GLU A 118 19.62 -6.80 0.68
N SER A 119 18.34 -7.19 0.65
CA SER A 119 17.34 -6.56 -0.22
C SER A 119 17.15 -5.07 0.11
N LEU A 120 17.08 -4.69 1.39
CA LEU A 120 16.94 -3.30 1.80
C LEU A 120 18.22 -2.49 1.61
N ALA A 121 19.39 -3.08 1.85
CA ALA A 121 20.67 -2.43 1.60
C ALA A 121 20.86 -2.15 0.10
N THR A 122 20.47 -3.12 -0.75
CA THR A 122 20.43 -2.95 -2.21
C THR A 122 19.46 -1.85 -2.61
N ALA A 123 18.26 -1.80 -2.02
CA ALA A 123 17.31 -0.73 -2.25
C ALA A 123 17.89 0.64 -1.86
N GLU A 124 18.57 0.75 -0.71
CA GLU A 124 19.21 2.01 -0.28
C GLU A 124 20.32 2.47 -1.24
N LEU A 125 21.15 1.53 -1.69
CA LEU A 125 22.24 1.79 -2.64
C LEU A 125 21.69 2.34 -3.96
N ILE A 126 20.70 1.66 -4.54
CA ILE A 126 20.08 2.05 -5.81
C ILE A 126 19.33 3.39 -5.63
N TRP A 127 18.57 3.55 -4.55
CA TRP A 127 17.81 4.77 -4.26
C TRP A 127 18.73 5.99 -4.17
N SER A 128 19.84 5.86 -3.44
CA SER A 128 20.80 6.95 -3.26
C SER A 128 21.55 7.31 -4.55
N LEU A 129 21.78 6.34 -5.45
CA LEU A 129 22.34 6.60 -6.77
C LEU A 129 21.33 7.34 -7.65
N ILE A 130 20.05 6.96 -7.60
CA ILE A 130 18.98 7.66 -8.31
C ILE A 130 18.85 9.11 -7.83
N GLU A 131 18.91 9.31 -6.52
CA GLU A 131 18.93 10.65 -5.92
C GLU A 131 20.06 11.51 -6.51
N ALA A 132 21.27 10.94 -6.64
CA ALA A 132 22.44 11.63 -7.17
C ALA A 132 22.37 11.93 -8.69
N ILE A 133 21.74 11.07 -9.49
CA ILE A 133 21.71 11.21 -10.96
C ILE A 133 20.47 11.97 -11.45
N PHE A 134 19.29 11.72 -10.86
CA PHE A 134 18.00 12.15 -11.42
C PHE A 134 17.25 13.19 -10.56
N ILE A 135 17.57 13.31 -9.27
CA ILE A 135 16.80 14.18 -8.35
C ILE A 135 17.58 15.43 -7.97
N LYS A 136 18.87 15.31 -7.64
CA LYS A 136 19.67 16.48 -7.22
C LYS A 136 19.76 17.56 -8.31
N THR A 137 19.89 18.82 -7.86
CA THR A 137 19.81 20.01 -8.72
C THR A 137 20.96 20.09 -9.71
N HIS A 138 20.76 20.85 -10.79
CA HIS A 138 21.83 21.22 -11.73
C HIS A 138 22.87 22.19 -11.15
N ASP A 139 22.74 22.59 -9.87
CA ASP A 139 23.63 23.56 -9.24
C ASP A 139 24.97 22.94 -8.82
N SER A 140 25.04 21.60 -8.75
CA SER A 140 26.26 20.84 -8.47
C SER A 140 26.72 20.04 -9.68
N SER A 141 28.03 19.87 -9.78
CA SER A 141 28.60 18.96 -10.78
C SER A 141 28.25 17.51 -10.44
N ILE A 142 27.91 16.73 -11.48
CA ILE A 142 27.64 15.30 -11.35
C ILE A 142 28.81 14.55 -10.68
N VAL A 143 30.04 15.04 -10.86
CA VAL A 143 31.24 14.49 -10.21
C VAL A 143 31.14 14.65 -8.69
N VAL A 144 30.75 15.84 -8.21
CA VAL A 144 30.59 16.13 -6.78
C VAL A 144 29.44 15.32 -6.18
N ASP A 145 28.36 15.15 -6.93
CA ASP A 145 27.21 14.37 -6.48
C ASP A 145 27.50 12.89 -6.36
N LEU A 146 28.19 12.30 -7.35
CA LEU A 146 28.60 10.90 -7.30
C LEU A 146 29.69 10.65 -6.25
N MET A 147 30.61 11.59 -6.03
CA MET A 147 31.56 11.50 -4.91
C MET A 147 30.85 11.57 -3.56
N THR A 148 29.80 12.39 -3.45
CA THR A 148 28.98 12.45 -2.23
C THR A 148 28.20 11.15 -2.03
N TRP A 149 27.69 10.54 -3.10
CA TRP A 149 27.09 9.21 -3.06
C TRP A 149 28.10 8.13 -2.61
N ALA A 150 29.33 8.15 -3.15
CA ALA A 150 30.41 7.24 -2.77
C ALA A 150 30.70 7.28 -1.27
N ARG A 151 30.79 8.49 -0.68
CA ARG A 151 30.98 8.67 0.77
C ARG A 151 29.89 8.03 1.62
N LEU A 152 28.65 8.03 1.13
CA LEU A 152 27.48 7.57 1.90
C LEU A 152 27.28 6.06 1.80
N CYS A 153 27.47 5.49 0.61
CA CYS A 153 27.01 4.13 0.32
C CYS A 153 28.14 3.16 -0.06
N LEU A 154 29.34 3.66 -0.36
CA LEU A 154 30.47 2.85 -0.83
C LEU A 154 31.72 2.98 0.07
N ALA A 155 31.67 3.81 1.12
CA ALA A 155 32.80 4.01 2.02
C ALA A 155 32.96 2.82 2.99
N HIS A 156 33.54 1.72 2.51
CA HIS A 156 33.99 0.63 3.36
C HIS A 156 35.35 0.97 3.97
N THR A 157 35.43 1.08 5.30
CA THR A 157 36.64 1.52 6.01
C THR A 157 37.03 0.53 7.12
N PRO A 158 37.66 -0.61 6.78
CA PRO A 158 37.80 -1.74 7.69
C PRO A 158 38.85 -1.53 8.80
N TYR A 159 39.81 -0.64 8.58
CA TYR A 159 40.99 -0.52 9.45
C TYR A 159 41.02 0.79 10.25
N VAL A 160 39.98 1.63 10.17
CA VAL A 160 39.96 2.96 10.81
C VAL A 160 40.22 2.88 12.30
N ASP A 161 39.54 1.99 13.02
CA ASP A 161 39.67 1.87 14.47
C ASP A 161 41.03 1.30 14.88
N GLU A 162 41.53 0.29 14.16
CA GLU A 162 42.85 -0.29 14.39
C GLU A 162 43.93 0.79 14.22
N ILE A 163 43.90 1.50 13.09
CA ILE A 163 44.88 2.53 12.74
C ILE A 163 44.82 3.70 13.71
N SER A 164 43.62 4.21 14.02
CA SER A 164 43.43 5.34 14.96
C SER A 164 43.98 5.04 16.35
N ASN A 165 43.90 3.79 16.80
CA ASN A 165 44.46 3.35 18.07
C ASN A 165 45.99 3.24 18.08
N LEU A 166 46.60 3.03 16.90
CA LEU A 166 48.04 2.80 16.72
C LEU A 166 48.81 4.05 16.26
N LEU A 167 48.13 5.05 15.69
CA LEU A 167 48.69 6.35 15.28
C LEU A 167 49.02 7.26 16.49
N ARG A 168 49.92 6.79 17.35
CA ARG A 168 50.47 7.52 18.50
C ARG A 168 51.94 7.17 18.68
N SER A 169 52.73 8.12 19.19
CA SER A 169 54.19 7.96 19.36
C SER A 169 54.60 6.67 20.08
N SER A 170 53.81 6.22 21.07
CA SER A 170 54.08 5.01 21.83
C SER A 170 53.77 3.68 21.10
N LYS A 171 52.94 3.70 20.05
CA LYS A 171 52.41 2.49 19.39
C LYS A 171 52.69 2.39 17.90
N ILE A 172 53.19 3.45 17.26
CA ILE A 172 53.39 3.54 15.81
C ILE A 172 54.21 2.38 15.22
N LYS A 173 55.18 1.84 15.97
CA LYS A 173 56.00 0.69 15.55
C LYS A 173 55.21 -0.60 15.33
N ARG A 174 54.01 -0.72 15.91
CA ARG A 174 53.11 -1.87 15.77
C ARG A 174 52.09 -1.69 14.65
N LEU A 175 52.06 -0.53 14.00
CA LEU A 175 51.13 -0.24 12.92
C LEU A 175 51.41 -1.15 11.72
N ASN A 176 50.37 -1.83 11.25
CA ASN A 176 50.45 -2.53 9.98
C ASN A 176 50.43 -1.52 8.82
N LYS A 177 51.57 -1.37 8.14
CA LYS A 177 51.71 -0.43 7.01
C LYS A 177 50.77 -0.75 5.85
N GLN A 178 50.48 -2.03 5.60
CA GLN A 178 49.57 -2.42 4.52
C GLN A 178 48.13 -1.99 4.84
N HIS A 179 47.67 -2.23 6.07
CA HIS A 179 46.34 -1.77 6.52
C HIS A 179 46.24 -0.25 6.44
N PHE A 180 47.29 0.47 6.86
CA PHE A 180 47.36 1.93 6.78
C PHE A 180 47.16 2.44 5.35
N TRP A 181 47.98 1.98 4.39
CA TRP A 181 47.91 2.46 3.01
C TRP A 181 46.64 2.03 2.28
N HIS A 182 46.11 0.85 2.59
CA HIS A 182 44.80 0.43 2.12
C HIS A 182 43.70 1.37 2.61
N GLN A 183 43.72 1.75 3.88
CA GLN A 183 42.76 2.69 4.45
C GLN A 183 42.88 4.10 3.85
N ILE A 184 44.09 4.58 3.59
CA ILE A 184 44.31 5.85 2.88
C ILE A 184 43.75 5.77 1.46
N THR A 185 43.98 4.67 0.75
CA THR A 185 43.45 4.44 -0.60
C THR A 185 41.91 4.54 -0.58
N TYR A 186 41.24 3.85 0.35
CA TYR A 186 39.79 3.94 0.51
C TYR A 186 39.31 5.36 0.83
N PHE A 187 39.99 6.09 1.72
CA PHE A 187 39.64 7.48 2.00
C PHE A 187 39.76 8.37 0.76
N VAL A 188 40.78 8.18 -0.08
CA VAL A 188 40.98 8.98 -1.30
C VAL A 188 39.94 8.62 -2.36
N LEU A 189 39.69 7.34 -2.62
CA LEU A 189 38.70 6.90 -3.61
C LEU A 189 37.26 7.28 -3.22
N SER A 190 36.95 7.26 -1.93
CA SER A 190 35.64 7.69 -1.42
C SER A 190 35.52 9.21 -1.26
N GLY A 191 36.58 10.00 -1.42
CA GLY A 191 36.53 11.46 -1.24
C GLY A 191 36.52 11.93 0.22
N MET A 192 36.91 11.07 1.17
CA MET A 192 37.11 11.41 2.58
C MET A 192 38.48 12.05 2.82
N PHE A 193 38.80 13.11 2.07
CA PHE A 193 40.13 13.73 2.06
C PHE A 193 40.57 14.23 3.44
N ASN A 194 39.67 14.82 4.23
CA ASN A 194 40.00 15.29 5.58
C ASN A 194 40.50 14.15 6.50
N ASN A 195 39.90 12.95 6.38
CA ASN A 195 40.32 11.80 7.18
C ASN A 195 41.70 11.30 6.72
N ALA A 196 41.92 11.22 5.42
CA ALA A 196 43.22 10.86 4.84
C ALA A 196 44.32 11.86 5.25
N VAL A 197 44.07 13.16 5.13
CA VAL A 197 45.01 14.22 5.55
C VAL A 197 45.37 14.04 7.03
N THR A 198 44.38 13.89 7.91
CA THR A 198 44.62 13.72 9.35
C THR A 198 45.52 12.51 9.65
N PHE A 199 45.28 11.39 8.97
CA PHE A 199 46.06 10.15 9.15
C PHE A 199 47.48 10.30 8.60
N LEU A 200 47.62 10.90 7.41
CA LEU A 200 48.92 11.13 6.77
C LEU A 200 49.77 12.14 7.52
N GLU A 201 49.21 13.26 8.00
CA GLU A 201 49.94 14.23 8.83
C GLU A 201 50.43 13.59 10.12
N THR A 202 49.57 12.83 10.80
CA THR A 202 49.95 12.15 12.05
C THR A 202 51.05 11.12 11.79
N TYR A 203 50.91 10.28 10.77
CA TYR A 203 51.93 9.29 10.41
C TYR A 203 53.25 9.95 9.98
N GLY A 204 53.18 10.94 9.08
CA GLY A 204 54.34 11.66 8.56
C GLY A 204 55.13 12.39 9.63
N ASN A 205 54.46 12.97 10.63
CA ASN A 205 55.11 13.61 11.78
C ASN A 205 55.75 12.59 12.74
N LEU A 206 55.11 11.43 12.95
CA LEU A 206 55.63 10.40 13.85
C LEU A 206 56.79 9.61 13.24
N CYS A 207 56.80 9.45 11.91
CA CYS A 207 57.81 8.70 11.18
C CYS A 207 58.87 9.57 10.51
N ASP A 208 58.73 10.90 10.58
CA ASP A 208 59.63 11.88 9.94
C ASP A 208 59.79 11.59 8.43
N ASP A 209 58.65 11.36 7.75
CA ASP A 209 58.60 11.01 6.32
C ASP A 209 58.13 12.21 5.49
N ASP A 210 59.10 12.90 4.88
CA ASP A 210 58.87 14.10 4.06
C ASP A 210 57.89 13.86 2.90
N ALA A 211 57.92 12.68 2.26
CA ALA A 211 57.02 12.37 1.16
C ALA A 211 55.57 12.22 1.64
N VAL A 212 55.38 11.64 2.83
CA VAL A 212 54.04 11.52 3.43
C VAL A 212 53.51 12.88 3.89
N GLN A 213 54.35 13.71 4.52
CA GLN A 213 53.96 15.07 4.90
C GLN A 213 53.61 15.92 3.67
N CYS A 214 54.39 15.77 2.59
CA CYS A 214 54.12 16.42 1.32
C CYS A 214 52.79 15.96 0.71
N LEU A 215 52.50 14.65 0.73
CA LEU A 215 51.25 14.10 0.25
C LEU A 215 50.05 14.64 1.04
N ALA A 216 50.16 14.74 2.36
CA ALA A 216 49.12 15.30 3.20
C ALA A 216 48.80 16.76 2.82
N LYS A 217 49.83 17.56 2.55
CA LYS A 217 49.69 18.94 2.06
C LYS A 217 49.03 19.00 0.68
N VAL A 218 49.43 18.13 -0.24
CA VAL A 218 48.78 18.04 -1.57
C VAL A 218 47.30 17.71 -1.42
N LEU A 219 46.97 16.73 -0.59
CA LEU A 219 45.60 16.26 -0.44
C LEU A 219 44.69 17.30 0.24
N SER A 220 45.23 18.15 1.12
CA SER A 220 44.46 19.27 1.71
C SER A 220 44.18 20.42 0.73
N GLU A 221 44.92 20.51 -0.37
CA GLU A 221 44.64 21.42 -1.49
C GLU A 221 43.52 20.89 -2.42
N VAL A 222 43.19 19.59 -2.36
CA VAL A 222 42.14 18.98 -3.20
C VAL A 222 40.75 19.32 -2.65
N LYS A 223 40.04 20.21 -3.34
CA LYS A 223 38.70 20.67 -2.98
C LYS A 223 37.68 20.32 -4.06
N MET A 224 36.77 19.40 -3.75
CA MET A 224 35.72 18.96 -4.69
C MET A 224 34.74 20.08 -5.05
N ASP A 225 34.49 21.00 -4.12
CA ASP A 225 33.54 22.10 -4.32
C ASP A 225 33.94 23.04 -5.47
N LEU A 226 35.23 23.05 -5.85
CA LEU A 226 35.73 23.77 -7.01
C LEU A 226 35.16 23.26 -8.34
N LEU A 227 34.61 22.05 -8.37
CA LEU A 227 34.05 21.46 -9.59
C LEU A 227 32.61 21.92 -9.88
N ASN A 228 31.97 22.66 -8.97
CA ASN A 228 30.61 23.14 -9.18
C ASN A 228 30.52 24.36 -10.12
N ASP A 229 31.64 25.06 -10.36
CA ASP A 229 31.73 26.17 -11.31
C ASP A 229 32.87 25.89 -12.31
N GLU A 230 32.59 26.09 -13.60
CA GLU A 230 33.55 25.85 -14.69
C GLU A 230 34.86 26.63 -14.52
N ASN A 231 34.79 27.85 -13.96
CA ASN A 231 35.97 28.69 -13.75
C ASN A 231 36.87 28.12 -12.65
N THR A 232 36.28 27.65 -11.55
CA THR A 232 37.03 27.06 -10.43
C THR A 232 37.47 25.62 -10.71
N ALA A 233 36.81 24.92 -11.65
CA ALA A 233 37.22 23.58 -12.05
C ALA A 233 38.63 23.57 -12.67
N LEU A 234 39.05 24.66 -13.32
CA LEU A 234 40.41 24.83 -13.83
C LEU A 234 41.45 24.86 -12.70
N ASP A 235 41.10 25.40 -11.53
CA ASP A 235 42.00 25.40 -10.36
C ASP A 235 42.22 23.98 -9.85
N PHE A 236 41.18 23.13 -9.86
CA PHE A 236 41.32 21.71 -9.53
C PHE A 236 42.28 21.01 -10.49
N ILE A 237 42.13 21.23 -11.79
CA ILE A 237 43.02 20.66 -12.83
C ILE A 237 44.46 21.18 -12.66
N SER A 238 44.63 22.44 -12.28
CA SER A 238 45.93 23.04 -11.98
C SER A 238 46.63 22.34 -10.81
N VAL A 239 45.88 22.02 -9.75
CA VAL A 239 46.38 21.20 -8.64
C VAL A 239 46.81 19.82 -9.13
N GLN A 240 46.00 19.12 -9.92
CA GLN A 240 46.38 17.81 -10.48
C GLN A 240 47.67 17.87 -11.32
N LYS A 241 47.82 18.92 -12.14
CA LYS A 241 49.04 19.14 -12.94
C LYS A 241 50.26 19.38 -12.06
N LYS A 242 50.12 20.14 -10.97
CA LYS A 242 51.18 20.35 -9.97
C LYS A 242 51.58 19.02 -9.33
N VAL A 243 50.63 18.19 -8.91
CA VAL A 243 50.91 16.86 -8.34
C VAL A 243 51.63 15.97 -9.34
N ARG A 244 51.17 15.94 -10.60
CA ARG A 244 51.83 15.18 -11.68
C ARG A 244 53.29 15.61 -11.86
N ASN A 245 53.55 16.92 -11.86
CA ASN A 245 54.92 17.44 -11.95
C ASN A 245 55.77 16.98 -10.75
N MET A 246 55.21 17.00 -9.54
CA MET A 246 55.90 16.56 -8.33
C MET A 246 56.29 15.07 -8.38
N CYS A 247 55.40 14.22 -8.91
CA CYS A 247 55.71 12.81 -9.16
C CYS A 247 56.86 12.68 -10.18
N THR A 248 56.79 13.39 -11.32
CA THR A 248 57.83 13.31 -12.35
C THR A 248 59.20 13.82 -11.90
N SER A 249 59.25 14.80 -11.00
CA SER A 249 60.50 15.30 -10.42
C SER A 249 61.00 14.49 -9.23
N GLY A 250 60.29 13.42 -8.85
CA GLY A 250 60.73 12.48 -7.83
C GLY A 250 60.52 12.90 -6.37
N PHE A 251 59.61 13.85 -6.09
CA PHE A 251 59.35 14.29 -4.71
C PHE A 251 58.86 13.17 -3.78
N PHE A 252 58.26 12.11 -4.33
CA PHE A 252 57.73 10.98 -3.57
C PHE A 252 58.62 9.73 -3.61
N GLN A 253 59.83 9.80 -4.19
CA GLN A 253 60.70 8.62 -4.37
C GLN A 253 61.07 7.91 -3.06
N SER A 254 61.04 8.61 -1.92
CA SER A 254 61.31 8.01 -0.61
C SER A 254 60.21 7.07 -0.14
N ASN A 255 58.98 7.18 -0.69
CA ASN A 255 57.84 6.37 -0.28
C ASN A 255 56.94 6.01 -1.47
N THR A 256 57.06 4.77 -1.93
CA THR A 256 56.33 4.24 -3.09
C THR A 256 54.81 4.26 -2.92
N GLU A 257 54.32 4.09 -1.69
CA GLU A 257 52.88 4.13 -1.43
C GLU A 257 52.36 5.58 -1.45
N ALA A 258 53.13 6.53 -0.94
CA ALA A 258 52.80 7.94 -1.07
C ALA A 258 52.77 8.39 -2.53
N GLU A 259 53.74 7.93 -3.34
CA GLU A 259 53.79 8.16 -4.77
C GLU A 259 52.57 7.58 -5.49
N LYS A 260 52.15 6.35 -5.16
CA LYS A 260 50.92 5.75 -5.72
C LYS A 260 49.69 6.62 -5.45
N ILE A 261 49.50 7.10 -4.22
CA ILE A 261 48.35 7.97 -3.90
C ILE A 261 48.45 9.31 -4.65
N ALA A 262 49.64 9.90 -4.73
CA ALA A 262 49.85 11.12 -5.52
C ALA A 262 49.52 10.91 -7.02
N MET A 263 49.88 9.75 -7.57
CA MET A 263 49.57 9.37 -8.95
C MET A 263 48.06 9.19 -9.18
N ILE A 264 47.31 8.67 -8.21
CA ILE A 264 45.84 8.63 -8.25
C ILE A 264 45.28 10.05 -8.31
N ILE A 265 45.72 10.96 -7.43
CA ILE A 265 45.27 12.36 -7.41
C ILE A 265 45.58 13.04 -8.76
N ALA A 266 46.73 12.72 -9.34
CA ALA A 266 47.15 13.20 -10.66
C ALA A 266 46.37 12.56 -11.82
N GLY A 267 45.42 11.65 -11.59
CA GLY A 267 44.62 11.00 -12.64
C GLY A 267 45.38 9.99 -13.48
N ASP A 268 46.41 9.33 -12.92
CA ASP A 268 47.17 8.29 -13.62
C ASP A 268 46.36 6.99 -13.76
N ILE A 269 45.95 6.69 -15.00
CA ILE A 269 45.09 5.54 -15.31
C ILE A 269 45.75 4.20 -14.91
N PRO A 270 47.02 3.90 -15.23
CA PRO A 270 47.68 2.66 -14.80
C PRO A 270 47.64 2.44 -13.29
N THR A 271 47.86 3.50 -12.50
CA THR A 271 47.80 3.42 -11.04
C THR A 271 46.38 3.16 -10.56
N ILE A 272 45.37 3.83 -11.13
CA ILE A 272 43.95 3.60 -10.83
C ILE A 272 43.55 2.14 -11.12
N VAL A 273 43.99 1.58 -12.24
CA VAL A 273 43.78 0.16 -12.60
C VAL A 273 44.44 -0.78 -11.58
N SER A 274 45.63 -0.42 -11.09
CA SER A 274 46.31 -1.25 -10.08
C SER A 274 45.55 -1.28 -8.75
N VAL A 275 44.89 -0.18 -8.39
CA VAL A 275 44.15 -0.03 -7.14
C VAL A 275 42.72 -0.56 -7.25
N SER A 276 42.12 -0.59 -8.44
CA SER A 276 40.76 -1.11 -8.62
C SER A 276 40.62 -2.59 -8.23
N ALA A 277 41.72 -3.34 -8.24
CA ALA A 277 41.76 -4.72 -7.74
C ALA A 277 41.47 -4.86 -6.23
N GLN A 278 41.45 -3.75 -5.49
CA GLN A 278 41.12 -3.71 -4.06
C GLN A 278 39.63 -3.44 -3.80
N LEU A 279 38.86 -3.06 -4.83
CA LEU A 279 37.44 -2.75 -4.73
C LEU A 279 36.62 -4.01 -5.04
N ASP A 280 35.52 -4.19 -4.32
CA ASP A 280 34.65 -5.36 -4.51
C ASP A 280 33.77 -5.21 -5.75
N ASN A 281 33.35 -3.98 -6.06
CA ASN A 281 32.44 -3.69 -7.16
C ASN A 281 32.99 -2.64 -8.13
N TRP A 282 32.70 -2.81 -9.43
CA TRP A 282 33.17 -1.90 -10.48
C TRP A 282 32.61 -0.47 -10.34
N PHE A 283 31.38 -0.35 -9.83
CA PHE A 283 30.71 0.95 -9.67
C PHE A 283 31.29 1.77 -8.50
N GLU A 284 32.07 1.16 -7.60
CA GLU A 284 32.82 1.88 -6.58
C GLU A 284 33.94 2.75 -7.17
N LEU A 285 34.46 2.34 -8.33
CA LEU A 285 35.51 3.06 -9.03
C LEU A 285 34.97 4.33 -9.72
N VAL A 286 33.73 4.29 -10.23
CA VAL A 286 33.16 5.32 -11.10
C VAL A 286 33.28 6.74 -10.53
N PRO A 287 32.92 7.02 -9.25
CA PRO A 287 33.03 8.36 -8.68
C PRO A 287 34.48 8.87 -8.67
N SER A 288 35.43 8.04 -8.23
CA SER A 288 36.84 8.41 -8.18
C SER A 288 37.46 8.57 -9.56
N TYR A 289 37.03 7.76 -10.53
CA TYR A 289 37.45 7.87 -11.93
C TYR A 289 36.97 9.19 -12.53
N LEU A 290 35.72 9.57 -12.28
CA LEU A 290 35.20 10.90 -12.64
C LEU A 290 36.05 11.99 -11.99
N LEU A 291 36.26 11.93 -10.68
CA LEU A 291 36.97 12.98 -9.95
C LEU A 291 38.41 13.19 -10.46
N PHE A 292 39.17 12.11 -10.67
CA PHE A 292 40.59 12.24 -10.96
C PHE A 292 40.93 12.16 -12.45
N VAL A 293 40.13 11.47 -13.27
CA VAL A 293 40.40 11.30 -14.71
C VAL A 293 39.55 12.25 -15.55
N GLN A 294 38.30 12.51 -15.16
CA GLN A 294 37.37 13.38 -15.91
C GLN A 294 36.63 14.39 -15.01
N PRO A 295 37.36 15.31 -14.32
CA PRO A 295 36.78 16.18 -13.29
C PRO A 295 35.68 17.14 -13.78
N CYS A 296 35.62 17.39 -15.10
CA CYS A 296 34.60 18.23 -15.74
C CYS A 296 33.58 17.41 -16.54
N ALA A 297 33.41 16.12 -16.23
CA ALA A 297 32.45 15.27 -16.91
C ALA A 297 31.01 15.79 -16.70
N THR A 298 30.23 15.74 -17.78
CA THR A 298 28.79 16.03 -17.77
C THR A 298 27.97 14.75 -17.62
N LEU A 299 26.68 14.87 -17.29
CA LEU A 299 25.74 13.74 -17.23
C LEU A 299 25.78 12.86 -18.49
N SER A 300 25.90 13.47 -19.68
CA SER A 300 25.95 12.71 -20.95
C SER A 300 27.19 11.82 -21.11
N GLN A 301 28.29 12.14 -20.41
CA GLN A 301 29.57 11.43 -20.52
C GLN A 301 29.67 10.26 -19.53
N LEU A 302 28.73 10.12 -18.59
CA LEU A 302 28.69 9.02 -17.63
C LEU A 302 28.74 7.65 -18.30
N LYS A 303 28.02 7.49 -19.42
CA LYS A 303 27.99 6.23 -20.16
C LYS A 303 29.37 5.79 -20.66
N ASP A 304 30.21 6.74 -21.07
CA ASP A 304 31.55 6.42 -21.57
C ASP A 304 32.50 6.09 -20.43
N VAL A 305 32.39 6.80 -19.30
CA VAL A 305 33.14 6.48 -18.08
C VAL A 305 32.80 5.07 -17.57
N VAL A 306 31.52 4.71 -17.53
CA VAL A 306 31.09 3.37 -17.12
C VAL A 306 31.68 2.28 -18.02
N LYS A 307 31.76 2.49 -19.34
CA LYS A 307 32.40 1.51 -20.24
C LYS A 307 33.87 1.31 -19.91
N GLU A 308 34.60 2.39 -19.61
CA GLU A 308 36.01 2.29 -19.20
C GLU A 308 36.15 1.57 -17.85
N CYS A 309 35.32 1.88 -16.85
CA CYS A 309 35.34 1.17 -15.57
C CYS A 309 35.00 -0.33 -15.73
N LEU A 310 33.98 -0.68 -16.52
CA LEU A 310 33.64 -2.09 -16.80
C LEU A 310 34.80 -2.82 -17.48
N LYS A 311 35.50 -2.16 -18.41
CA LYS A 311 36.68 -2.71 -19.09
C LYS A 311 37.84 -2.95 -18.12
N ILE A 312 38.06 -2.04 -17.16
CA ILE A 312 39.07 -2.21 -16.10
C ILE A 312 38.79 -3.48 -15.27
N PHE A 313 37.52 -3.75 -14.95
CA PHE A 313 37.10 -4.94 -14.22
C PHE A 313 36.90 -6.19 -15.11
N GLY A 314 37.08 -6.09 -16.42
CA GLY A 314 36.89 -7.20 -17.35
C GLY A 314 35.42 -7.67 -17.48
N ILE A 315 34.46 -6.82 -17.13
CA ILE A 315 33.03 -7.16 -17.13
C ILE A 315 32.45 -6.91 -18.52
N SER A 316 31.99 -7.97 -19.18
CA SER A 316 31.38 -7.90 -20.51
C SER A 316 29.85 -7.90 -20.50
N LYS A 317 29.23 -8.35 -19.40
CA LYS A 317 27.77 -8.42 -19.23
C LYS A 317 27.40 -8.03 -17.80
N CYS A 318 26.52 -7.04 -17.64
CA CYS A 318 25.94 -6.66 -16.36
C CYS A 318 24.70 -7.55 -16.08
N ASN A 319 24.63 -8.20 -14.91
CA ASN A 319 23.49 -9.01 -14.46
C ASN A 319 23.03 -8.56 -13.06
N GLY A 320 21.80 -8.89 -12.65
CA GLY A 320 21.31 -8.57 -11.31
C GLY A 320 21.40 -7.07 -10.99
N ILE A 321 22.03 -6.74 -9.86
CA ILE A 321 22.27 -5.35 -9.44
C ILE A 321 23.13 -4.56 -10.42
N ASP A 322 24.17 -5.18 -11.00
CA ASP A 322 25.04 -4.52 -11.98
C ASP A 322 24.22 -4.04 -13.17
N ALA A 323 23.27 -4.84 -13.64
CA ALA A 323 22.41 -4.46 -14.75
C ALA A 323 21.59 -3.20 -14.41
N VAL A 324 21.03 -3.12 -13.20
CA VAL A 324 20.29 -1.93 -12.74
C VAL A 324 21.21 -0.71 -12.71
N ILE A 325 22.39 -0.83 -12.10
CA ILE A 325 23.36 0.26 -11.98
C ILE A 325 23.85 0.72 -13.37
N CYS A 326 24.11 -0.22 -14.30
CA CYS A 326 24.48 0.08 -15.69
C CYS A 326 23.39 0.91 -16.42
N GLU A 327 22.10 0.61 -16.22
CA GLU A 327 20.99 1.40 -16.82
C GLU A 327 20.88 2.79 -16.19
N LEU A 328 21.06 2.92 -14.87
CA LEU A 328 21.02 4.21 -14.17
C LEU A 328 22.10 5.16 -14.65
N PHE A 329 23.35 4.70 -14.77
CA PHE A 329 24.43 5.50 -15.34
C PHE A 329 24.25 5.77 -16.84
N SER A 330 23.47 4.95 -17.54
CA SER A 330 23.07 5.19 -18.94
C SER A 330 21.92 6.19 -19.06
N LEU A 331 21.47 6.78 -17.95
CA LEU A 331 20.34 7.71 -17.85
C LEU A 331 19.00 7.11 -18.29
N ASP A 332 18.87 5.78 -18.24
CA ASP A 332 17.65 5.04 -18.62
C ASP A 332 16.91 4.56 -17.37
N ALA A 333 16.29 5.50 -16.67
CA ALA A 333 15.53 5.24 -15.45
C ALA A 333 14.34 4.29 -15.69
N LEU A 334 13.72 4.31 -16.88
CA LEU A 334 12.63 3.39 -17.23
C LEU A 334 13.12 1.93 -17.26
N ARG A 335 14.24 1.65 -17.95
CA ARG A 335 14.82 0.31 -17.96
C ARG A 335 15.31 -0.11 -16.58
N ALA A 336 15.89 0.81 -15.81
CA ALA A 336 16.28 0.54 -14.43
C ALA A 336 15.06 0.14 -13.58
N LEU A 337 13.96 0.91 -13.63
CA LEU A 337 12.70 0.59 -12.93
C LEU A 337 12.13 -0.76 -13.37
N HIS A 338 12.13 -1.06 -14.67
CA HIS A 338 11.69 -2.35 -15.18
C HIS A 338 12.53 -3.49 -14.57
N ARG A 339 13.87 -3.38 -14.60
CA ARG A 339 14.76 -4.38 -14.01
C ARG A 339 14.54 -4.56 -12.52
N ILE A 340 14.47 -3.45 -11.77
CA ILE A 340 14.16 -3.44 -10.34
C ILE A 340 12.84 -4.15 -10.08
N SER A 341 11.79 -3.84 -10.85
CA SER A 341 10.49 -4.48 -10.70
C SER A 341 10.59 -5.99 -10.91
N THR A 342 11.31 -6.46 -11.93
CA THR A 342 11.48 -7.90 -12.24
C THR A 342 12.35 -8.65 -11.25
N SER A 343 13.35 -8.00 -10.64
CA SER A 343 14.28 -8.64 -9.71
C SER A 343 13.84 -8.55 -8.24
N SER A 344 12.94 -7.61 -7.91
CA SER A 344 12.50 -7.40 -6.53
C SER A 344 11.56 -8.49 -6.05
N THR A 345 11.71 -8.89 -4.78
CA THR A 345 10.85 -9.87 -4.11
C THR A 345 9.51 -9.30 -3.68
N ASN A 346 9.33 -7.99 -3.77
CA ASN A 346 8.14 -7.24 -3.39
C ASN A 346 8.03 -5.93 -4.19
N TRP A 347 6.84 -5.32 -4.15
CA TRP A 347 6.55 -4.12 -4.93
C TRP A 347 6.86 -2.80 -4.22
N TRP A 348 7.25 -2.81 -2.93
CA TRP A 348 7.46 -1.60 -2.15
C TRP A 348 8.51 -0.69 -2.80
N PHE A 349 9.71 -1.24 -3.05
CA PHE A 349 10.81 -0.47 -3.60
C PHE A 349 10.51 0.11 -5.01
N PRO A 350 10.09 -0.69 -6.01
CA PRO A 350 9.79 -0.14 -7.34
C PRO A 350 8.62 0.85 -7.33
N ALA A 351 7.56 0.63 -6.53
CA ALA A 351 6.40 1.51 -6.50
C ALA A 351 6.73 2.90 -5.93
N HIS A 352 7.41 2.95 -4.79
CA HIS A 352 7.81 4.22 -4.19
C HIS A 352 8.88 4.95 -4.99
N LEU A 353 9.82 4.21 -5.59
CA LEU A 353 10.85 4.80 -6.43
C LEU A 353 10.27 5.40 -7.71
N ALA A 354 9.35 4.70 -8.38
CA ALA A 354 8.65 5.24 -9.55
C ALA A 354 7.82 6.47 -9.19
N ASP A 355 7.17 6.47 -8.03
CA ASP A 355 6.39 7.62 -7.56
C ASP A 355 7.25 8.86 -7.31
N LEU A 356 8.43 8.68 -6.71
CA LEU A 356 9.39 9.75 -6.49
C LEU A 356 9.97 10.27 -7.80
N LEU A 357 10.34 9.38 -8.72
CA LEU A 357 10.87 9.74 -10.04
C LEU A 357 9.86 10.52 -10.88
N GLN A 358 8.57 10.12 -10.87
CA GLN A 358 7.52 10.88 -11.56
C GLN A 358 7.39 12.31 -11.00
N LYS A 359 7.54 12.47 -9.68
CA LYS A 359 7.50 13.79 -9.04
C LYS A 359 8.74 14.65 -9.36
N ALA A 360 9.89 14.01 -9.60
CA ALA A 360 11.09 14.71 -10.07
C ALA A 360 10.92 15.18 -11.52
N ASP A 361 10.48 14.28 -12.41
CA ASP A 361 10.15 14.58 -13.80
C ASP A 361 9.16 13.53 -14.34
N GLU A 362 7.97 13.99 -14.73
CA GLU A 362 6.89 13.14 -15.25
C GLU A 362 7.32 12.32 -16.48
N ARG A 363 8.25 12.86 -17.29
CA ARG A 363 8.77 12.21 -18.50
C ARG A 363 9.60 10.97 -18.19
N ILE A 364 10.12 10.85 -16.96
CA ILE A 364 10.92 9.69 -16.55
C ILE A 364 10.07 8.42 -16.48
N THR A 365 8.77 8.52 -16.18
CA THR A 365 7.92 7.34 -15.92
C THR A 365 6.90 7.05 -17.03
N SER A 366 6.79 7.94 -18.01
CA SER A 366 5.90 7.80 -19.15
C SER A 366 6.60 7.09 -20.32
N ALA A 367 6.05 5.98 -20.76
CA ALA A 367 6.56 5.23 -21.90
C ALA A 367 5.39 4.80 -22.81
N TYR A 368 5.43 5.15 -24.09
CA TYR A 368 4.42 4.75 -25.10
C TYR A 368 2.97 5.05 -24.69
N GLY A 369 2.73 6.13 -23.94
CA GLY A 369 1.40 6.50 -23.45
C GLY A 369 0.92 5.69 -22.23
N MET A 370 1.78 4.83 -21.67
CA MET A 370 1.54 4.13 -20.41
C MET A 370 2.32 4.82 -19.28
N ASP A 371 1.65 5.00 -18.14
CA ASP A 371 2.29 5.44 -16.91
C ASP A 371 2.78 4.21 -16.12
N ILE A 372 4.09 3.97 -16.12
CA ILE A 372 4.67 2.84 -15.38
C ILE A 372 4.44 3.00 -13.87
N ARG A 373 4.40 4.24 -13.36
CA ARG A 373 4.11 4.50 -11.95
C ARG A 373 2.74 3.95 -11.59
N GLN A 374 1.71 4.25 -12.39
CA GLN A 374 0.35 3.77 -12.15
C GLN A 374 0.32 2.25 -12.02
N HIS A 375 0.98 1.52 -12.93
CA HIS A 375 1.05 0.05 -12.85
C HIS A 375 1.72 -0.42 -11.55
N LEU A 376 2.89 0.12 -11.22
CA LEU A 376 3.63 -0.31 -10.02
C LEU A 376 2.90 0.01 -8.71
N ILE A 377 2.19 1.14 -8.65
CA ILE A 377 1.37 1.51 -7.49
C ILE A 377 0.14 0.60 -7.38
N ILE A 378 -0.47 0.22 -8.50
CA ILE A 378 -1.58 -0.75 -8.49
C ILE A 378 -1.10 -2.09 -7.97
N GLU A 379 -0.01 -2.64 -8.51
CA GLU A 379 0.55 -3.92 -8.04
C GLU A 379 0.89 -3.89 -6.55
N TYR A 380 1.50 -2.79 -6.08
CA TYR A 380 1.82 -2.64 -4.66
C TYR A 380 0.55 -2.51 -3.81
N GLY A 381 -0.37 -1.63 -4.18
CA GLY A 381 -1.62 -1.41 -3.47
C GLY A 381 -2.48 -2.67 -3.39
N SER A 382 -2.59 -3.42 -4.50
CA SER A 382 -3.26 -4.72 -4.54
C SER A 382 -2.58 -5.73 -3.62
N SER A 383 -1.25 -5.81 -3.62
CA SER A 383 -0.51 -6.73 -2.75
C SER A 383 -0.73 -6.44 -1.26
N LEU A 384 -0.81 -5.17 -0.87
CA LEU A 384 -1.13 -4.74 0.49
C LEU A 384 -2.60 -4.95 0.85
N PHE A 385 -3.50 -4.76 -0.12
CA PHE A 385 -4.93 -4.93 0.08
C PHE A 385 -5.27 -6.36 0.49
N SER A 386 -4.59 -7.34 -0.11
CA SER A 386 -4.74 -8.76 0.22
C SER A 386 -4.11 -9.16 1.57
N GLU A 387 -3.23 -8.33 2.15
CA GLU A 387 -2.54 -8.66 3.41
C GLU A 387 -3.36 -8.28 4.65
N PRO A 388 -3.55 -9.20 5.61
CA PRO A 388 -4.27 -8.91 6.85
C PRO A 388 -3.65 -7.74 7.62
N GLY A 389 -4.46 -6.72 7.91
CA GLY A 389 -4.04 -5.53 8.65
C GLY A 389 -3.48 -4.39 7.80
N LEU A 390 -3.14 -4.63 6.53
CA LEU A 390 -2.60 -3.61 5.62
C LEU A 390 -3.60 -3.12 4.57
N TRP A 391 -4.82 -3.66 4.57
CA TRP A 391 -5.83 -3.36 3.57
C TRP A 391 -6.19 -1.88 3.42
N GLN A 392 -6.23 -1.11 4.52
CA GLN A 392 -6.48 0.34 4.46
C GLN A 392 -5.33 1.08 3.79
N VAL A 393 -4.09 0.64 4.04
CA VAL A 393 -2.90 1.19 3.38
C VAL A 393 -2.94 0.87 1.89
N GLY A 394 -3.27 -0.38 1.53
CA GLY A 394 -3.45 -0.79 0.13
C GLY A 394 -4.54 -0.01 -0.60
N PHE A 395 -5.66 0.28 0.07
CA PHE A 395 -6.74 1.11 -0.44
C PHE A 395 -6.27 2.52 -0.79
N ASP A 396 -5.51 3.17 0.09
CA ASP A 396 -5.01 4.53 -0.13
C ASP A 396 -4.08 4.59 -1.36
N TYR A 397 -3.19 3.60 -1.56
CA TYR A 397 -2.38 3.50 -2.77
C TYR A 397 -3.21 3.33 -4.05
N LEU A 398 -4.20 2.41 -4.03
CA LEU A 398 -5.07 2.15 -5.19
C LEU A 398 -5.91 3.38 -5.56
N ARG A 399 -6.40 4.13 -4.56
CA ARG A 399 -7.11 5.39 -4.76
C ARG A 399 -6.25 6.43 -5.48
N GLU A 400 -4.97 6.51 -5.11
CA GLU A 400 -4.00 7.45 -5.69
C GLU A 400 -3.44 7.01 -7.07
N ALA A 401 -3.78 5.80 -7.53
CA ALA A 401 -3.45 5.32 -8.88
C ALA A 401 -4.49 5.75 -9.95
N GLY A 402 -5.49 6.55 -9.60
CA GLY A 402 -6.49 7.06 -10.55
C GLY A 402 -7.46 5.97 -11.02
N LYS A 403 -8.07 6.15 -12.21
CA LYS A 403 -9.21 5.32 -12.66
C LYS A 403 -8.91 3.82 -12.72
N GLU A 404 -7.74 3.43 -13.22
CA GLU A 404 -7.37 2.01 -13.28
C GLU A 404 -7.19 1.41 -11.88
N GLY A 405 -6.66 2.19 -10.93
CA GLY A 405 -6.56 1.78 -9.53
C GLY A 405 -7.93 1.62 -8.87
N LEU A 406 -8.87 2.51 -9.15
CA LEU A 406 -10.26 2.40 -8.68
C LEU A 406 -10.94 1.14 -9.24
N ASN A 407 -10.77 0.84 -10.54
CA ASN A 407 -11.32 -0.39 -11.13
C ASN A 407 -10.77 -1.64 -10.44
N HIS A 408 -9.45 -1.69 -10.14
CA HIS A 408 -8.86 -2.81 -9.41
C HIS A 408 -9.38 -2.90 -7.98
N LEU A 409 -9.53 -1.76 -7.32
CA LEU A 409 -10.04 -1.68 -5.97
C LEU A 409 -11.48 -2.21 -5.87
N GLU A 410 -12.34 -1.89 -6.84
CA GLU A 410 -13.71 -2.41 -6.89
C GLU A 410 -13.73 -3.95 -6.96
N LEU A 411 -12.86 -4.55 -7.78
CA LEU A 411 -12.70 -6.01 -7.88
C LEU A 411 -12.21 -6.62 -6.56
N LEU A 412 -11.16 -6.04 -5.97
CA LEU A 412 -10.58 -6.54 -4.71
C LEU A 412 -11.55 -6.47 -3.54
N ILE A 413 -12.34 -5.39 -3.46
CA ILE A 413 -13.39 -5.25 -2.43
C ILE A 413 -14.43 -6.38 -2.55
N ALA A 414 -14.80 -6.77 -3.78
CA ALA A 414 -15.75 -7.85 -4.00
C ALA A 414 -15.24 -9.23 -3.56
N GLU A 415 -13.92 -9.41 -3.47
CA GLU A 415 -13.28 -10.66 -3.03
C GLU A 415 -13.11 -10.76 -1.51
N VAL A 416 -13.26 -9.66 -0.77
CA VAL A 416 -13.03 -9.67 0.68
C VAL A 416 -14.07 -10.54 1.40
N PRO A 417 -13.64 -11.52 2.21
CA PRO A 417 -14.57 -12.33 3.00
C PRO A 417 -15.36 -11.46 3.99
N LEU A 418 -16.68 -11.40 3.79
CA LEU A 418 -17.60 -10.63 4.64
C LEU A 418 -17.97 -11.40 5.91
N ASP A 419 -16.96 -11.73 6.73
CA ASP A 419 -17.13 -12.56 7.93
C ASP A 419 -17.59 -11.81 9.17
N ASN A 420 -17.24 -10.54 9.25
CA ASN A 420 -17.45 -9.71 10.42
C ASN A 420 -18.15 -8.42 10.04
N GLU A 421 -19.15 -8.01 10.84
CA GLU A 421 -19.85 -6.73 10.68
C GLU A 421 -18.90 -5.53 10.76
N THR A 422 -17.83 -5.61 11.56
CA THR A 422 -16.82 -4.54 11.66
C THR A 422 -16.08 -4.36 10.34
N VAL A 423 -15.65 -5.45 9.70
CA VAL A 423 -14.98 -5.43 8.39
C VAL A 423 -15.93 -4.88 7.34
N ALA A 424 -17.16 -5.40 7.27
CA ALA A 424 -18.16 -4.94 6.31
C ALA A 424 -18.48 -3.44 6.48
N THR A 425 -18.55 -2.94 7.72
CA THR A 425 -18.84 -1.52 7.99
C THR A 425 -17.71 -0.64 7.48
N LYS A 426 -16.46 -1.04 7.71
CA LYS A 426 -15.30 -0.28 7.22
C LYS A 426 -15.19 -0.36 5.69
N ILE A 427 -15.48 -1.50 5.06
CA ILE A 427 -15.50 -1.58 3.59
C ILE A 427 -16.59 -0.68 3.02
N CYS A 428 -17.78 -0.61 3.64
CA CYS A 428 -18.83 0.31 3.22
C CYS A 428 -18.37 1.78 3.31
N SER A 429 -17.70 2.19 4.39
CA SER A 429 -17.18 3.56 4.50
C SER A 429 -16.13 3.85 3.43
N LEU A 430 -15.27 2.89 3.10
CA LEU A 430 -14.31 3.02 2.01
C LEU A 430 -15.01 3.14 0.63
N CYS A 431 -16.10 2.39 0.41
CA CYS A 431 -16.91 2.54 -0.79
C CYS A 431 -17.56 3.94 -0.88
N ASP A 432 -18.02 4.48 0.25
CA ASP A 432 -18.60 5.83 0.33
C ASP A 432 -17.55 6.91 -0.02
N GLU A 433 -16.29 6.76 0.42
CA GLU A 433 -15.20 7.70 0.11
C GLU A 433 -14.88 7.82 -1.39
N VAL A 434 -15.05 6.72 -2.14
CA VAL A 434 -14.69 6.62 -3.57
C VAL A 434 -15.92 6.73 -4.49
N GLY A 435 -17.13 6.58 -3.94
CA GLY A 435 -18.38 6.63 -4.71
C GLY A 435 -18.80 5.29 -5.30
N PHE A 436 -18.40 4.16 -4.71
CA PHE A 436 -18.83 2.81 -5.13
C PHE A 436 -20.20 2.45 -4.56
N ASP A 437 -21.22 3.19 -4.97
CA ASP A 437 -22.59 3.06 -4.46
C ASP A 437 -23.16 1.66 -4.66
N GLN A 438 -22.95 1.06 -5.84
CA GLN A 438 -23.50 -0.25 -6.17
C GLN A 438 -22.85 -1.36 -5.33
N THR A 439 -21.51 -1.38 -5.27
CA THR A 439 -20.75 -2.33 -4.47
C THR A 439 -21.11 -2.25 -2.99
N ARG A 440 -21.29 -1.04 -2.45
CA ARG A 440 -21.78 -0.81 -1.07
C ARG A 440 -23.16 -1.45 -0.84
N LYS A 441 -24.10 -1.28 -1.78
CA LYS A 441 -25.44 -1.89 -1.69
C LYS A 441 -25.34 -3.42 -1.69
N ASP A 442 -24.48 -3.97 -2.55
CA ASP A 442 -24.30 -5.41 -2.69
C ASP A 442 -23.65 -6.04 -1.43
N ILE A 443 -22.67 -5.36 -0.83
CA ILE A 443 -22.10 -5.74 0.48
C ILE A 443 -23.16 -5.73 1.57
N ALA A 444 -23.93 -4.64 1.66
CA ALA A 444 -24.96 -4.49 2.69
C ALA A 444 -26.07 -5.56 2.56
N ARG A 445 -26.49 -5.85 1.32
CA ARG A 445 -27.44 -6.94 1.00
C ARG A 445 -26.88 -8.29 1.41
N THR A 446 -25.63 -8.59 1.07
CA THR A 446 -24.97 -9.85 1.40
C THR A 446 -24.88 -10.06 2.92
N MET A 447 -24.49 -9.02 3.65
CA MET A 447 -24.46 -9.03 5.12
C MET A 447 -25.84 -9.24 5.74
N ALA A 448 -26.87 -8.57 5.22
CA ALA A 448 -28.24 -8.71 5.69
C ALA A 448 -28.72 -10.17 5.60
N TYR A 449 -28.55 -10.81 4.43
CA TYR A 449 -28.95 -12.21 4.22
C TYR A 449 -28.11 -13.19 5.05
N ARG A 450 -26.81 -12.93 5.22
CA ARG A 450 -25.94 -13.76 6.08
C ARG A 450 -26.41 -13.74 7.53
N LEU A 451 -26.64 -12.55 8.08
CA LEU A 451 -27.09 -12.37 9.48
C LEU A 451 -28.50 -12.90 9.69
N LEU A 452 -29.36 -12.80 8.68
CA LEU A 452 -30.69 -13.39 8.69
C LEU A 452 -30.63 -14.93 8.80
N ARG A 453 -29.69 -15.58 8.10
CA ARG A 453 -29.47 -17.04 8.22
C ARG A 453 -28.89 -17.44 9.57
N ALA A 454 -28.15 -16.54 10.22
CA ALA A 454 -27.60 -16.73 11.56
C ALA A 454 -28.58 -16.33 12.68
N GLU A 455 -29.85 -16.02 12.34
CA GLU A 455 -30.91 -15.63 13.28
C GLU A 455 -30.60 -14.36 14.11
N ARG A 456 -29.69 -13.51 13.60
CA ARG A 456 -29.34 -12.22 14.21
C ARG A 456 -30.24 -11.12 13.66
N TRP A 457 -31.51 -11.14 14.04
CA TRP A 457 -32.60 -10.33 13.45
C TRP A 457 -32.32 -8.82 13.40
N GLY A 458 -31.94 -8.22 14.53
CA GLY A 458 -31.68 -6.77 14.61
C GLY A 458 -30.54 -6.32 13.71
N SER A 459 -29.43 -7.07 13.70
CA SER A 459 -28.31 -6.80 12.80
C SER A 459 -28.72 -6.98 11.34
N ALA A 460 -29.47 -8.05 11.00
CA ALA A 460 -29.94 -8.29 9.63
C ALA A 460 -30.80 -7.13 9.09
N LEU A 461 -31.73 -6.62 9.91
CA LEU A 461 -32.54 -5.46 9.56
C LEU A 461 -31.72 -4.18 9.42
N SER A 462 -30.78 -3.93 10.34
CA SER A 462 -29.87 -2.78 10.25
C SER A 462 -29.10 -2.77 8.93
N TRP A 463 -28.59 -3.93 8.50
CA TRP A 463 -27.86 -4.09 7.25
C TRP A 463 -28.77 -3.99 6.02
N ALA A 464 -30.00 -4.52 6.09
CA ALA A 464 -30.98 -4.36 5.03
C ALA A 464 -31.32 -2.88 4.81
N ILE A 465 -31.54 -2.12 5.88
CA ILE A 465 -31.82 -0.67 5.79
C ILE A 465 -30.61 0.09 5.24
N ARG A 466 -29.39 -0.27 5.66
CA ARG A 466 -28.14 0.33 5.15
C ARG A 466 -27.95 0.14 3.65
N SER A 467 -28.50 -0.94 3.08
CA SER A 467 -28.49 -1.16 1.63
C SER A 467 -29.30 -0.10 0.85
N ARG A 468 -30.23 0.62 1.50
CA ARG A 468 -31.15 1.58 0.85
C ARG A 468 -31.92 0.95 -0.33
N ASP A 469 -32.16 -0.35 -0.27
CA ASP A 469 -32.88 -1.13 -1.27
C ASP A 469 -34.20 -1.62 -0.65
N ILE A 470 -35.31 -1.08 -1.13
CA ILE A 470 -36.66 -1.33 -0.59
C ILE A 470 -37.01 -2.81 -0.68
N GLU A 471 -36.64 -3.49 -1.77
CA GLU A 471 -36.93 -4.90 -1.97
C GLU A 471 -36.18 -5.77 -0.95
N THR A 472 -34.91 -5.44 -0.71
CA THR A 472 -34.10 -6.12 0.31
C THR A 472 -34.66 -5.88 1.72
N VAL A 473 -35.05 -4.65 2.06
CA VAL A 473 -35.66 -4.32 3.35
C VAL A 473 -36.95 -5.11 3.56
N SER A 474 -37.85 -5.12 2.57
CA SER A 474 -39.13 -5.83 2.69
C SER A 474 -38.91 -7.33 2.83
N THR A 475 -38.05 -7.92 2.00
CA THR A 475 -37.74 -9.35 2.05
C THR A 475 -37.16 -9.76 3.40
N VAL A 476 -36.22 -8.98 3.94
CA VAL A 476 -35.63 -9.27 5.26
C VAL A 476 -36.66 -9.08 6.36
N ALA A 477 -37.49 -8.04 6.31
CA ALA A 477 -38.58 -7.83 7.26
C ALA A 477 -39.57 -9.01 7.26
N ASP A 478 -40.02 -9.46 6.09
CA ASP A 478 -40.94 -10.60 5.96
C ASP A 478 -40.36 -11.89 6.54
N GLN A 479 -39.07 -12.13 6.32
CA GLN A 479 -38.37 -13.30 6.84
C GLN A 479 -38.17 -13.22 8.36
N VAL A 480 -37.85 -12.05 8.90
CA VAL A 480 -37.79 -11.82 10.36
C VAL A 480 -39.16 -12.07 10.97
N ILE A 481 -40.21 -11.48 10.42
CA ILE A 481 -41.60 -11.73 10.83
C ILE A 481 -41.89 -13.23 10.74
N SER A 482 -41.35 -13.98 9.78
CA SER A 482 -41.68 -15.41 9.60
C SER A 482 -40.96 -16.38 10.51
N ARG A 483 -39.75 -16.03 10.96
CA ARG A 483 -38.86 -16.96 11.64
C ARG A 483 -38.55 -16.54 13.08
N CYS A 484 -38.68 -15.25 13.40
CA CYS A 484 -38.47 -14.75 14.74
C CYS A 484 -39.61 -15.21 15.67
N PRO A 485 -39.32 -15.80 16.83
CA PRO A 485 -40.33 -16.15 17.81
C PRO A 485 -40.84 -14.89 18.54
N SER A 486 -42.08 -14.92 19.03
CA SER A 486 -42.80 -13.74 19.56
C SER A 486 -42.14 -13.12 20.79
N ASP A 487 -41.44 -13.91 21.59
CA ASP A 487 -40.66 -13.52 22.77
C ASP A 487 -39.39 -12.72 22.43
N GLN A 488 -38.80 -12.90 21.25
CA GLN A 488 -37.56 -12.22 20.87
C GLN A 488 -37.76 -10.85 20.20
N PHE A 489 -38.99 -10.50 19.79
CA PHE A 489 -39.23 -9.25 19.06
C PHE A 489 -38.86 -8.00 19.87
N SER A 490 -39.13 -7.96 21.17
CA SER A 490 -38.79 -6.83 22.05
C SER A 490 -37.29 -6.52 22.11
N SER A 491 -36.44 -7.52 21.84
CA SER A 491 -34.98 -7.37 21.80
C SER A 491 -34.46 -6.66 20.52
N ILE A 492 -35.30 -6.49 19.50
CA ILE A 492 -34.93 -5.91 18.19
C ILE A 492 -35.01 -4.37 18.23
N THR A 493 -34.20 -3.75 19.08
CA THR A 493 -34.18 -2.27 19.31
C THR A 493 -33.90 -1.43 18.07
N VAL A 494 -33.30 -2.03 17.03
CA VAL A 494 -32.97 -1.38 15.76
C VAL A 494 -34.23 -0.82 15.09
N VAL A 495 -35.39 -1.46 15.26
CA VAL A 495 -36.64 -1.07 14.60
C VAL A 495 -37.12 0.32 15.03
N GLU A 496 -36.88 0.72 16.28
CA GLU A 496 -37.28 2.03 16.83
C GLU A 496 -36.57 3.22 16.16
N HIS A 497 -35.39 3.00 15.60
CA HIS A 497 -34.53 4.06 15.06
C HIS A 497 -34.82 4.38 13.58
N PHE A 498 -35.67 3.57 12.92
CA PHE A 498 -35.88 3.64 11.47
C PHE A 498 -37.34 3.88 11.08
N THR A 499 -37.99 4.84 11.74
CA THR A 499 -39.39 5.23 11.45
C THR A 499 -39.59 5.70 10.02
N GLU A 500 -38.59 6.33 9.39
CA GLU A 500 -38.67 6.79 7.99
C GLU A 500 -38.81 5.63 7.00
N VAL A 501 -38.29 4.44 7.34
CA VAL A 501 -38.37 3.23 6.50
C VAL A 501 -39.79 2.65 6.49
N MET A 502 -40.63 3.00 7.46
CA MET A 502 -42.06 2.64 7.47
C MET A 502 -42.82 3.21 6.27
N LEU A 503 -42.33 4.29 5.64
CA LEU A 503 -42.93 4.85 4.43
C LEU A 503 -42.67 3.99 3.19
N LEU A 504 -41.74 3.03 3.27
CA LEU A 504 -41.21 2.30 2.12
C LEU A 504 -41.61 0.82 2.09
N SER A 505 -42.01 0.22 3.22
CA SER A 505 -42.39 -1.21 3.30
C SER A 505 -43.51 -1.45 4.30
N SER A 506 -44.63 -2.02 3.83
CA SER A 506 -45.78 -2.44 4.66
C SER A 506 -45.38 -3.49 5.71
N SER A 507 -44.51 -4.43 5.36
CA SER A 507 -43.96 -5.42 6.27
C SER A 507 -43.17 -4.77 7.40
N PHE A 508 -42.41 -3.71 7.11
CA PHE A 508 -41.68 -2.96 8.12
C PHE A 508 -42.61 -2.14 9.03
N VAL A 509 -43.73 -1.62 8.51
CA VAL A 509 -44.78 -0.95 9.32
C VAL A 509 -45.33 -1.92 10.37
N PHE A 510 -45.70 -3.14 9.95
CA PHE A 510 -46.18 -4.17 10.86
C PHE A 510 -45.12 -4.52 11.91
N LEU A 511 -43.88 -4.79 11.47
CA LEU A 511 -42.77 -5.11 12.36
C LEU A 511 -42.55 -4.03 13.43
N HIS A 512 -42.58 -2.75 13.04
CA HIS A 512 -42.42 -1.63 13.96
C HIS A 512 -43.54 -1.52 14.98
N ARG A 513 -44.79 -1.64 14.54
CA ARG A 513 -45.94 -1.61 15.44
C ARG A 513 -45.95 -2.81 16.40
N TYR A 514 -45.64 -4.00 15.90
CA TYR A 514 -45.57 -5.21 16.72
C TYR A 514 -44.41 -5.16 17.73
N TYR A 515 -43.25 -4.65 17.33
CA TYR A 515 -42.12 -4.37 18.24
C TYR A 515 -42.56 -3.47 19.40
N LYS A 516 -43.20 -2.33 19.09
CA LYS A 516 -43.66 -1.35 20.09
C LYS A 516 -44.70 -1.96 21.03
N PHE A 517 -45.61 -2.79 20.51
CA PHE A 517 -46.56 -3.55 21.31
C PHE A 517 -45.86 -4.44 22.34
N ARG A 518 -44.88 -5.26 21.92
CA ARG A 518 -44.15 -6.16 22.82
C ARG A 518 -43.34 -5.39 23.87
N LYS A 519 -42.73 -4.25 23.51
CA LYS A 519 -42.02 -3.37 24.45
C LYS A 519 -42.95 -2.75 25.50
N LEU A 520 -44.16 -2.34 25.11
CA LEU A 520 -45.17 -1.82 26.06
C LEU A 520 -45.66 -2.91 27.03
N LEU A 521 -45.78 -4.15 26.54
CA LEU A 521 -46.13 -5.32 27.35
C LEU A 521 -45.05 -5.61 28.41
N GLU A 522 -43.76 -5.59 28.03
CA GLU A 522 -42.64 -5.71 28.98
C GLU A 522 -42.58 -4.56 30.00
N SER A 523 -42.97 -3.36 29.59
CA SER A 523 -43.00 -2.17 30.44
C SER A 523 -44.22 -2.13 31.39
N ASN A 524 -45.04 -3.19 31.41
CA ASN A 524 -46.30 -3.30 32.16
C ASN A 524 -47.33 -2.18 31.86
N GLN A 525 -47.29 -1.58 30.67
CA GLN A 525 -48.24 -0.56 30.23
C GLN A 525 -49.41 -1.21 29.46
N LYS A 526 -50.19 -2.06 30.15
CA LYS A 526 -51.23 -2.92 29.54
C LYS A 526 -52.26 -2.17 28.70
N VAL A 527 -52.78 -1.04 29.17
CA VAL A 527 -53.81 -0.24 28.45
C VAL A 527 -53.30 0.26 27.10
N LYS A 528 -52.13 0.89 27.07
CA LYS A 528 -51.51 1.39 25.82
C LYS A 528 -51.08 0.26 24.88
N ALA A 529 -50.67 -0.88 25.44
CA ALA A 529 -50.37 -2.07 24.64
C ALA A 529 -51.63 -2.62 23.96
N ALA A 530 -52.77 -2.63 24.67
CA ALA A 530 -54.03 -3.09 24.14
C ALA A 530 -54.59 -2.16 23.05
N GLU A 531 -54.50 -0.85 23.23
CA GLU A 531 -54.85 0.14 22.18
C GLU A 531 -54.05 -0.11 20.88
N LEU A 532 -52.72 -0.28 20.99
CA LEU A 532 -51.86 -0.54 19.84
C LEU A 532 -52.11 -1.92 19.20
N LEU A 533 -52.50 -2.91 20.00
CA LEU A 533 -52.86 -4.24 19.51
C LEU A 533 -54.18 -4.21 18.71
N VAL A 534 -55.17 -3.44 19.18
CA VAL A 534 -56.43 -3.20 18.46
C VAL A 534 -56.14 -2.54 17.11
N GLU A 535 -55.34 -1.47 17.09
CA GLU A 535 -54.91 -0.80 15.85
C GLU A 535 -54.16 -1.73 14.88
N LEU A 536 -53.37 -2.67 15.42
CA LEU A 536 -52.66 -3.67 14.64
C LEU A 536 -53.61 -4.68 13.99
N ILE A 537 -54.53 -5.25 14.77
CA ILE A 537 -55.47 -6.28 14.28
C ILE A 537 -56.43 -5.71 13.24
N ILE A 538 -56.90 -4.47 13.44
CA ILE A 538 -57.80 -3.81 12.49
C ILE A 538 -57.07 -3.42 11.18
N SER A 539 -55.75 -3.28 11.21
CA SER A 539 -54.98 -2.93 10.00
C SER A 539 -54.84 -4.12 9.04
N ASP A 540 -55.01 -3.87 7.74
CA ASP A 540 -54.81 -4.89 6.67
C ASP A 540 -53.34 -5.32 6.48
N LEU A 541 -52.45 -4.92 7.39
CA LEU A 541 -51.01 -5.12 7.31
C LEU A 541 -50.53 -6.35 8.09
N VAL A 542 -51.44 -7.11 8.72
CA VAL A 542 -51.12 -8.28 9.53
C VAL A 542 -50.79 -9.49 8.64
N PRO A 543 -49.59 -10.09 8.77
CA PRO A 543 -49.27 -11.34 8.09
C PRO A 543 -50.05 -12.51 8.70
N ARG A 544 -50.66 -13.38 7.87
CA ARG A 544 -51.56 -14.48 8.30
C ARG A 544 -51.08 -15.39 9.44
N LYS A 545 -49.77 -15.61 9.59
CA LYS A 545 -49.20 -16.41 10.71
C LYS A 545 -49.35 -15.71 12.08
N PHE A 546 -49.48 -14.38 12.09
CA PHE A 546 -49.64 -13.57 13.30
C PHE A 546 -51.07 -13.54 13.79
N ASP A 547 -52.07 -13.87 12.99
CA ASP A 547 -53.47 -13.84 13.39
C ASP A 547 -53.67 -14.65 14.70
N VAL A 548 -53.13 -15.87 14.73
CA VAL A 548 -53.20 -16.79 15.89
C VAL A 548 -52.43 -16.26 17.10
N ILE A 549 -51.32 -15.55 16.86
CA ILE A 549 -50.43 -15.00 17.89
C ILE A 549 -51.07 -13.77 18.51
N LEU A 550 -51.56 -12.83 17.69
CA LEU A 550 -52.22 -11.59 18.12
C LEU A 550 -53.52 -11.88 18.88
N LEU A 551 -54.32 -12.86 18.44
CA LEU A 551 -55.49 -13.29 19.21
C LEU A 551 -55.09 -13.90 20.57
N SER A 552 -53.98 -14.63 20.64
CA SER A 552 -53.48 -15.14 21.92
C SER A 552 -52.95 -14.04 22.83
N ASP A 553 -52.22 -13.07 22.28
CA ASP A 553 -51.75 -11.90 23.00
C ASP A 553 -52.95 -11.08 23.54
N LEU A 554 -54.02 -10.96 22.75
CA LEU A 554 -55.28 -10.32 23.14
C LEU A 554 -56.02 -11.09 24.25
N ILE A 555 -56.11 -12.42 24.16
CA ILE A 555 -56.66 -13.26 25.24
C ILE A 555 -55.85 -13.03 26.52
N SER A 556 -54.52 -13.06 26.43
CA SER A 556 -53.66 -12.90 27.61
C SER A 556 -53.82 -11.53 28.26
N LEU A 557 -54.06 -10.47 27.47
CA LEU A 557 -54.34 -9.14 28.01
C LEU A 557 -55.71 -9.07 28.66
N LEU A 558 -56.75 -9.65 28.04
CA LEU A 558 -58.13 -9.57 28.52
C LEU A 558 -58.49 -10.58 29.62
N SER A 559 -57.59 -11.50 29.97
CA SER A 559 -57.87 -12.55 30.97
C SER A 559 -57.89 -12.03 32.42
N ASP A 560 -57.40 -10.82 32.69
CA ASP A 560 -57.55 -10.17 34.00
C ASP A 560 -58.97 -9.56 34.11
N GLU A 561 -59.85 -10.21 34.88
CA GLU A 561 -61.29 -9.88 34.94
C GLU A 561 -61.63 -8.51 35.57
N ASP A 562 -60.68 -7.90 36.30
CA ASP A 562 -60.92 -6.72 37.16
C ASP A 562 -60.42 -5.38 36.58
N GLU A 563 -59.72 -5.37 35.44
CA GLU A 563 -59.21 -4.13 34.82
C GLU A 563 -59.86 -3.88 33.45
N ILE A 564 -60.37 -2.66 33.24
CA ILE A 564 -60.76 -2.19 31.91
C ILE A 564 -59.49 -1.90 31.12
N ILE A 565 -59.21 -2.77 30.14
CA ILE A 565 -57.96 -2.71 29.37
C ILE A 565 -58.17 -2.07 27.99
N ILE A 566 -59.36 -2.19 27.41
CA ILE A 566 -59.71 -1.63 26.08
C ILE A 566 -60.91 -0.68 26.20
N SER A 567 -60.88 0.44 25.47
CA SER A 567 -61.99 1.39 25.42
C SER A 567 -63.25 0.79 24.80
N LYS A 568 -64.41 1.41 25.07
CA LYS A 568 -65.70 0.98 24.48
C LYS A 568 -65.65 0.99 22.95
N ASP A 569 -65.18 2.09 22.36
CA ASP A 569 -65.06 2.29 20.91
C ASP A 569 -64.11 1.25 20.27
N GLY A 570 -62.94 1.01 20.88
CA GLY A 570 -62.01 -0.02 20.39
C GLY A 570 -62.56 -1.45 20.51
N THR A 571 -63.38 -1.72 21.54
CA THR A 571 -64.04 -3.03 21.71
C THR A 571 -65.11 -3.26 20.64
N GLU A 572 -65.91 -2.24 20.33
CA GLU A 572 -66.94 -2.29 19.28
C GLU A 572 -66.31 -2.48 17.88
N GLN A 573 -65.29 -1.69 17.55
CA GLN A 573 -64.56 -1.80 16.26
C GLN A 573 -63.90 -3.17 16.07
N LEU A 574 -63.27 -3.70 17.13
CA LEU A 574 -62.62 -5.00 17.06
C LEU A 574 -63.64 -6.14 16.91
N LEU A 575 -64.78 -6.07 17.62
CA LEU A 575 -65.87 -7.05 17.45
C LEU A 575 -66.41 -7.03 16.01
N GLU A 576 -66.60 -5.86 15.42
CA GLU A 576 -67.04 -5.72 14.03
C GLU A 576 -66.03 -6.33 13.04
N HIS A 577 -64.74 -6.01 13.21
CA HIS A 577 -63.66 -6.57 12.39
C HIS A 577 -63.57 -8.09 12.52
N LEU A 578 -63.63 -8.64 13.75
CA LEU A 578 -63.56 -10.09 13.98
C LEU A 578 -64.78 -10.86 13.44
N ILE A 579 -65.91 -10.20 13.21
CA ILE A 579 -67.08 -10.80 12.53
C ILE A 579 -66.80 -10.93 11.04
N GLN A 580 -66.21 -9.91 10.41
CA GLN A 580 -65.83 -9.93 9.00
C GLN A 580 -64.70 -10.93 8.74
N TYR A 581 -63.74 -11.04 9.66
CA TYR A 581 -62.58 -11.93 9.59
C TYR A 581 -62.92 -13.43 9.63
N GLU A 582 -64.09 -13.81 10.15
CA GLU A 582 -64.57 -15.20 10.20
C GLU A 582 -64.96 -15.74 8.81
N ALA A 583 -65.20 -14.86 7.82
CA ALA A 583 -65.56 -15.24 6.46
C ALA A 583 -64.37 -15.71 5.60
N ASP A 584 -63.14 -15.28 5.91
CA ASP A 584 -61.92 -15.47 5.08
C ASP A 584 -60.89 -16.46 5.69
N GLY A 585 -61.32 -17.34 6.61
CA GLY A 585 -60.44 -18.13 7.49
C GLY A 585 -59.27 -18.89 6.82
N PRO A 586 -58.10 -19.01 7.49
CA PRO A 586 -56.92 -19.72 6.94
C PRO A 586 -57.11 -21.26 6.86
N PHE A 587 -56.55 -21.90 5.82
CA PHE A 587 -56.74 -23.33 5.51
C PHE A 587 -55.92 -24.32 6.40
N GLU A 588 -56.65 -25.40 6.74
CA GLU A 588 -56.35 -26.82 7.04
C GLU A 588 -55.56 -27.30 8.28
N HIS A 589 -54.58 -26.59 8.85
CA HIS A 589 -53.93 -27.06 10.09
C HIS A 589 -54.14 -26.06 11.23
N ASN A 590 -54.96 -26.44 12.23
CA ASN A 590 -55.41 -25.68 13.42
C ASN A 590 -56.72 -24.88 13.33
N PHE A 591 -57.62 -25.19 12.39
CA PHE A 591 -58.93 -24.53 12.27
C PHE A 591 -59.77 -24.56 13.56
N ASP A 592 -59.77 -25.68 14.30
CA ASP A 592 -60.53 -25.80 15.55
C ASP A 592 -59.93 -24.97 16.68
N ALA A 593 -58.60 -24.93 16.81
CA ALA A 593 -57.92 -24.12 17.81
C ALA A 593 -58.10 -22.61 17.54
N TRP A 594 -58.07 -22.24 16.26
CA TRP A 594 -58.37 -20.89 15.80
C TRP A 594 -59.80 -20.47 16.17
N LYS A 595 -60.79 -21.30 15.85
CA LYS A 595 -62.21 -21.04 16.15
C LYS A 595 -62.47 -20.96 17.66
N MET A 596 -61.82 -21.80 18.45
CA MET A 596 -61.89 -21.75 19.91
C MET A 596 -61.32 -20.43 20.46
N ARG A 597 -60.12 -20.02 20.00
CA ARG A 597 -59.53 -18.73 20.39
C ARG A 597 -60.40 -17.53 20.00
N LEU A 598 -60.97 -17.55 18.80
CA LEU A 598 -61.89 -16.50 18.33
C LEU A 598 -63.12 -16.38 19.23
N ARG A 599 -63.71 -17.51 19.64
CA ARG A 599 -64.83 -17.54 20.60
C ARG A 599 -64.43 -16.99 21.97
N THR A 600 -63.25 -17.38 22.47
CA THR A 600 -62.72 -16.88 23.75
C THR A 600 -62.49 -15.38 23.70
N VAL A 601 -61.87 -14.85 22.65
CA VAL A 601 -61.68 -13.41 22.45
C VAL A 601 -63.01 -12.67 22.46
N ARG A 602 -64.02 -13.14 21.70
CA ARG A 602 -65.35 -12.50 21.67
C ARG A 602 -66.01 -12.49 23.03
N TYR A 603 -65.91 -13.58 23.79
CA TYR A 603 -66.44 -13.65 25.15
C TYR A 603 -65.77 -12.63 26.08
N LEU A 604 -64.43 -12.56 26.07
CA LEU A 604 -63.66 -11.62 26.88
C LEU A 604 -63.91 -10.16 26.48
N LEU A 605 -64.07 -9.87 25.19
CA LEU A 605 -64.42 -8.53 24.69
C LEU A 605 -65.83 -8.11 25.14
N LEU A 606 -66.80 -9.03 25.13
CA LEU A 606 -68.15 -8.76 25.66
C LEU A 606 -68.14 -8.54 27.17
N GLN A 607 -67.28 -9.23 27.92
CA GLN A 607 -67.08 -8.97 29.35
C GLN A 607 -66.44 -7.59 29.57
N ASN A 608 -65.39 -7.23 28.83
CA ASN A 608 -64.79 -5.88 28.89
C ASN A 608 -65.82 -4.78 28.53
N LEU A 609 -66.69 -5.04 27.54
CA LEU A 609 -67.79 -4.13 27.18
C LEU A 609 -68.82 -4.02 28.33
N ALA A 610 -69.17 -5.12 28.97
CA ALA A 610 -70.08 -5.12 30.12
C ALA A 610 -69.49 -4.34 31.31
N CYS A 611 -68.19 -4.50 31.59
CA CYS A 611 -67.49 -3.77 32.64
C CYS A 611 -67.39 -2.27 32.34
N THR A 612 -67.04 -1.87 31.11
CA THR A 612 -66.98 -0.46 30.68
C THR A 612 -68.34 0.24 30.73
N ILE A 613 -69.42 -0.45 30.33
CA ILE A 613 -70.79 0.07 30.43
C ILE A 613 -71.16 0.25 31.91
N SER A 614 -70.84 -0.73 32.76
CA SER A 614 -71.15 -0.70 34.19
C SER A 614 -70.38 0.39 34.94
N SER A 615 -69.12 0.65 34.58
CA SER A 615 -68.31 1.73 35.16
C SER A 615 -68.68 3.12 34.65
N SER A 616 -69.33 3.24 33.49
CA SER A 616 -69.83 4.51 32.95
C SER A 616 -71.22 4.90 33.47
N ALA A 617 -71.92 3.95 34.09
CA ALA A 617 -73.25 4.12 34.70
C ALA A 617 -73.20 4.44 36.21
N SER A 618 -72.00 4.38 36.81
CA SER A 618 -71.66 4.87 38.15
C SER A 618 -70.92 6.20 38.07
#